data_AF-A0A7Z9FUW2-F1
#
_entry.id   AF-A0A7Z9FUW2-F1
#
_cell.length_a   1.000
_cell.length_b   1.000
_cell.length_c   1.000
_cell.angle_alpha   90.00
_cell.angle_beta   90.00
_cell.angle_gamma   90.00
#
_symmetry.space_group_name_H-M   'P 1'
#
loop_
_entity.id
_entity.type
_entity.pdbx_description
1 polymer ?
#
loop_
_entity_poly.entity_id
_entity_poly.type
_entity_poly.pdbx_seq_one_letter_code
_entity_poly.pdbx_strand_id
1 'polypeptide(L)'
;MPLNHTDTALTPEDFAIYREKGYWISPVLFDDEEVQTMRRELERIFADERDYDGFFWLKQPYFGVEAPAVRQVNNGWWINKVMR
;
A
#
# COMPACT_ATOMS: atom_id res chain seq x y z
N MET A 1 13.59 -5.34 15.63
CA MET A 1 12.68 -6.35 16.24
C MET A 1 11.37 -6.13 15.53
N PRO A 2 10.90 -7.06 14.70
CA PRO A 2 9.66 -6.89 13.96
C PRO A 2 8.51 -6.72 14.96
N LEU A 3 7.64 -5.75 14.70
CA LEU A 3 6.46 -5.51 15.54
C LEU A 3 5.55 -6.73 15.47
N ASN A 4 5.12 -7.22 16.63
CA ASN A 4 4.15 -8.30 16.67
C ASN A 4 2.80 -7.71 16.27
N HIS A 5 2.04 -8.40 15.42
CA HIS A 5 0.70 -7.97 14.97
C HIS A 5 -0.28 -7.66 16.12
N THR A 6 -0.01 -8.18 17.32
CA THR A 6 -0.71 -7.88 18.58
C THR A 6 -0.41 -6.49 19.14
N ASP A 7 0.71 -5.87 18.80
CA ASP A 7 1.13 -4.54 19.27
C ASP A 7 0.47 -3.38 18.51
N THR A 8 -0.29 -3.70 17.44
CA THR A 8 -0.99 -2.73 16.58
C THR A 8 -2.51 -2.84 16.65
N ALA A 9 -3.06 -3.49 17.68
CA ALA A 9 -4.50 -3.65 17.83
C ALA A 9 -5.18 -2.29 18.01
N LEU A 10 -6.06 -1.93 17.08
CA LEU A 10 -6.84 -0.70 17.14
C LEU A 10 -7.80 -0.74 18.33
N THR A 11 -7.75 0.31 19.14
CA THR A 11 -8.63 0.47 20.30
C THR A 11 -9.91 1.21 19.92
N PRO A 12 -11.00 1.09 20.70
CA PRO A 12 -12.20 1.90 20.50
C PRO A 12 -11.93 3.42 20.49
N GLU A 13 -10.90 3.86 21.21
CA GLU A 13 -10.44 5.26 21.26
C GLU A 13 -9.83 5.70 19.93
N ASP A 14 -9.00 4.87 19.29
CA ASP A 14 -8.43 5.16 17.97
C ASP A 14 -9.54 5.39 16.93
N PHE A 15 -10.59 4.57 16.98
CA PHE A 15 -11.77 4.75 16.14
C PHE A 15 -12.55 6.02 16.46
N ALA A 16 -12.63 6.42 17.73
CA ALA A 16 -13.28 7.67 18.13
C ALA A 16 -12.51 8.89 17.59
N ILE A 17 -11.19 8.92 17.77
CA ILE A 17 -10.29 9.96 17.24
C ILE A 17 -10.44 10.08 15.72
N TYR A 18 -10.41 8.95 15.00
CA TYR A 18 -10.58 8.96 13.55
C TYR A 18 -11.93 9.54 13.13
N ARG A 19 -13.03 9.13 13.79
CA ARG A 19 -14.37 9.65 13.48
C ARG A 19 -14.51 11.14 13.76
N GLU A 20 -13.89 11.64 14.83
CA GLU A 20 -13.94 13.05 15.20
C GLU A 20 -13.07 13.91 14.27
N LYS A 21 -11.85 13.47 13.98
CA LYS A 21 -10.83 14.29 13.30
C LYS A 21 -10.76 14.04 11.79
N GLY A 22 -11.32 12.93 11.31
CA GLY A 22 -11.15 12.45 9.94
C GLY A 22 -9.78 11.83 9.66
N TYR A 23 -8.90 11.71 10.67
CA TYR A 23 -7.59 11.08 10.57
C TYR A 23 -7.15 10.51 11.92
N TRP A 24 -6.22 9.56 11.88
CA TRP A 24 -5.55 8.99 13.05
C TRP A 24 -4.08 8.77 12.71
N ILE A 25 -3.21 8.97 13.71
CA ILE A 25 -1.78 8.74 13.56
C ILE A 25 -1.51 7.37 14.18
N SER A 26 -1.06 6.43 13.34
CA SER A 26 -0.73 5.10 13.82
C SER A 26 0.50 5.13 14.74
N PRO A 27 0.68 4.11 15.60
CA PRO A 27 2.00 3.81 16.11
C PRO A 27 2.97 3.54 14.95
N VAL A 28 4.27 3.49 15.25
CA VAL A 28 5.26 3.04 14.28
C VAL A 28 4.90 1.62 13.87
N LEU A 29 4.71 1.38 12.56
CA LEU A 29 4.27 0.09 12.00
C LEU A 29 5.41 -0.72 11.38
N PHE A 30 6.53 -0.06 11.10
CA PHE A 30 7.68 -0.64 10.40
C PHE A 30 8.91 -0.45 11.26
N ASP A 31 9.75 -1.48 11.33
CA ASP A 31 11.06 -1.31 11.97
C ASP A 31 12.06 -0.60 11.06
N ASP A 32 13.22 -0.25 11.62
CA ASP A 32 14.25 0.50 10.89
C ASP A 32 14.74 -0.24 9.64
N GLU A 33 14.80 -1.58 9.67
CA GLU A 33 15.26 -2.37 8.52
C GLU A 33 14.23 -2.33 7.39
N GLU A 34 12.95 -2.47 7.72
CA GLU A 34 11.83 -2.34 6.79
C GLU A 34 11.80 -0.94 6.16
N VAL A 35 11.96 0.10 6.97
CA VAL A 35 12.01 1.50 6.50
C VAL A 35 13.20 1.72 5.54
N GLN A 36 14.39 1.23 5.89
CA GLN A 36 15.56 1.36 5.00
C GLN A 36 15.38 0.58 3.71
N THR A 37 14.73 -0.57 3.76
CA THR A 37 14.43 -1.37 2.57
C THR A 37 13.47 -0.62 1.65
N MET A 38 12.38 -0.07 2.18
CA MET A 38 11.44 0.75 1.39
C MET A 38 12.12 1.99 0.79
N ARG A 39 13.04 2.64 1.50
CA ARG A 39 13.78 3.80 0.97
C ARG A 39 14.64 3.43 -0.25
N ARG A 40 15.38 2.32 -0.19
CA ARG A 40 16.19 1.84 -1.32
C ARG A 40 15.33 1.50 -2.53
N GLU A 41 14.19 0.86 -2.29
CA GLU A 41 13.24 0.51 -3.34
C GLU A 41 12.63 1.74 -4.02
N LEU A 42 12.42 2.82 -3.27
CA LEU A 42 11.99 4.09 -3.84
C LEU A 42 13.07 4.66 -4.78
N GLU A 43 14.34 4.64 -4.37
CA GLU A 43 15.46 5.09 -5.22
C GLU A 43 15.54 4.29 -6.52
N ARG A 44 15.38 2.96 -6.46
CA ARG A 44 15.33 2.08 -7.64
C ARG A 44 14.21 2.47 -8.60
N ILE A 45 12.99 2.70 -8.09
CA ILE A 45 11.84 3.14 -8.91
C ILE A 45 12.16 4.46 -9.62
N PHE A 46 12.75 5.44 -8.91
CA PHE A 46 13.13 6.72 -9.51
C PHE A 46 14.30 6.62 -10.50
N ALA A 47 15.10 5.57 -10.42
CA ALA A 47 16.13 5.22 -11.39
C ALA A 47 15.58 4.40 -12.59
N ASP A 48 14.26 4.23 -12.67
CA ASP A 48 13.55 3.43 -13.68
C ASP A 48 13.87 1.92 -13.62
N GLU A 49 14.38 1.43 -12.49
CA GLU A 49 14.54 0.01 -12.23
C GLU A 49 13.19 -0.59 -11.79
N ARG A 50 12.71 -1.59 -12.53
CA ARG A 50 11.39 -2.21 -12.30
C ARG A 50 11.52 -3.70 -12.06
N ASP A 51 10.75 -4.20 -11.11
CA ASP A 51 10.69 -5.65 -10.81
C ASP A 51 9.86 -6.42 -11.85
N TYR A 52 9.03 -5.72 -12.62
CA TYR A 52 8.10 -6.30 -13.59
C TYR A 52 8.05 -5.47 -14.88
N ASP A 53 8.18 -6.14 -16.02
CA ASP A 53 7.90 -5.58 -17.34
C ASP A 53 6.40 -5.75 -17.65
N GLY A 54 5.56 -4.84 -17.16
CA GLY A 54 4.11 -4.96 -17.32
C GLY A 54 3.38 -3.63 -17.34
N PHE A 55 2.30 -3.56 -18.11
CA PHE A 55 1.30 -2.50 -17.92
C PHE A 55 0.74 -2.61 -16.50
N PHE A 56 0.50 -1.48 -15.83
CA PHE A 56 -0.21 -1.39 -14.53
C PHE A 56 -1.61 -2.03 -14.54
N TRP A 57 -2.03 -2.46 -15.72
CA TRP A 57 -3.15 -3.33 -15.98
C TRP A 57 -2.62 -4.75 -16.23
N LEU A 58 -2.86 -5.68 -15.30
CA LEU A 58 -2.65 -7.12 -15.53
C LEU A 58 -3.38 -7.62 -16.82
N LYS A 59 -4.37 -6.84 -17.29
CA LYS A 59 -5.00 -6.89 -18.62
C LYS A 59 -5.86 -5.64 -18.84
N GLN A 60 -6.08 -5.23 -20.10
CA GLN A 60 -7.09 -4.22 -20.42
C GLN A 60 -8.45 -4.68 -19.87
N PRO A 61 -9.14 -3.88 -19.04
CA PRO A 61 -10.47 -4.24 -18.55
C PRO A 61 -11.46 -4.28 -19.72
N TYR A 62 -12.18 -5.39 -19.85
CA TYR A 62 -13.33 -5.48 -20.75
C TYR A 62 -14.55 -4.92 -20.04
N PHE A 63 -15.11 -3.82 -20.57
CA PHE A 63 -16.32 -3.18 -20.06
C PHE A 63 -17.51 -3.58 -20.93
N GLY A 64 -18.17 -4.68 -20.58
CA GLY A 64 -19.45 -5.03 -21.18
C GLY A 64 -20.56 -4.18 -20.57
N VAL A 65 -21.41 -3.57 -21.38
CA VAL A 65 -22.61 -2.81 -20.96
C VAL A 65 -23.54 -3.66 -20.08
N GLU A 66 -23.53 -4.97 -20.27
CA GLU A 66 -24.33 -5.96 -19.55
C GLU A 66 -23.75 -6.38 -18.17
N ALA A 67 -22.53 -5.93 -17.84
CA ALA A 67 -21.85 -6.35 -16.61
C ALA A 67 -20.98 -5.21 -16.02
N PRO A 68 -21.60 -4.23 -15.34
CA PRO A 68 -20.90 -3.13 -14.68
C PRO A 68 -20.21 -3.61 -13.40
N ALA A 69 -19.20 -4.47 -13.53
CA ALA A 69 -18.34 -4.82 -12.41
C ALA A 69 -17.49 -3.60 -12.04
N VAL A 70 -17.69 -3.05 -10.83
CA VAL A 70 -16.74 -2.11 -10.23
C VAL A 70 -15.41 -2.83 -10.06
N ARG A 71 -14.35 -2.33 -10.69
CA ARG A 71 -13.00 -2.87 -10.56
C ARG A 71 -12.08 -1.79 -10.01
N GLN A 72 -11.28 -2.15 -9.01
CA GLN A 72 -10.26 -1.28 -8.44
C GLN A 72 -9.09 -1.19 -9.42
N VAL A 73 -8.77 0.04 -9.83
CA VAL A 73 -7.53 0.32 -10.54
C VAL A 73 -6.47 0.61 -9.48
N ASN A 74 -5.56 -0.33 -9.29
CA ASN A 74 -4.35 -0.05 -8.54
C ASN A 74 -3.42 0.70 -9.49
N ASN A 75 -3.46 2.03 -9.43
CA ASN A 75 -2.52 2.90 -10.11
C ASN A 75 -1.15 2.85 -9.42
N GLY A 76 -0.59 1.64 -9.35
CA GLY A 76 0.62 1.33 -8.64
C GLY A 76 1.81 1.47 -9.57
N TRP A 77 2.23 2.71 -9.87
CA TRP A 77 3.51 2.97 -10.53
C TRP A 77 4.72 2.59 -9.64
N TRP A 78 4.43 2.08 -8.44
CA TRP A 78 5.34 1.87 -7.32
C TRP A 78 5.22 0.45 -6.74
N ILE A 79 4.35 -0.40 -7.31
CA ILE A 79 4.19 -1.78 -6.81
C ILE A 79 5.43 -2.56 -7.20
N ASN A 80 6.13 -3.04 -6.19
CA ASN A 80 7.25 -3.96 -6.34
C ASN A 80 7.13 -5.06 -5.28
N LYS A 81 8.09 -5.99 -5.20
CA LYS A 81 7.98 -7.12 -4.26
C LYS A 81 7.98 -6.70 -2.78
N VAL A 82 8.42 -5.48 -2.48
CA VAL A 82 8.62 -4.93 -1.13
C VAL A 82 7.48 -3.99 -0.74
N MET A 83 7.12 -3.04 -1.60
CA MET A 83 6.01 -2.11 -1.42
C MET A 83 4.72 -2.79 -1.87
N ARG A 84 3.91 -3.24 -0.90
CA ARG A 84 2.63 -3.94 -1.12
C ARG A 84 1.47 -2.98 -1.36
#